data_AF-A0ABD4TM61-F1
#
_entry.id   AF-A0ABD4TM61-F1
#
_cell.length_a   1.000
_cell.length_b   1.000
_cell.length_c   1.000
_cell.angle_alpha   90.00
_cell.angle_beta   90.00
_cell.angle_gamma   90.00
#
_symmetry.space_group_name_H-M   'P 1'
#
loop_
_entity.id
_entity.type
_entity.pdbx_description
1 polymer ?
#
loop_
_entity_poly.entity_id
_entity_poly.type
_entity_poly.pdbx_seq_one_letter_code
_entity_poly.pdbx_strand_id
1 'polypeptide(L)' 'MPIITIQMSEGKTIEQKRTVAAEITKTITDTFGVEPSAITILFHELPRDNIAKSGKLLSD' A
#
# COMPACT_ATOMS: atom_id res chain seq x y z
N MET A 1 7.92 13.99 -7.45
CA MET A 1 6.55 13.43 -7.47
C MET A 1 6.63 11.92 -7.22
N PRO A 2 6.64 11.48 -5.95
CA PRO A 2 6.68 10.05 -5.62
C PRO A 2 5.32 9.37 -5.84
N ILE A 3 5.34 8.19 -6.46
CA ILE A 3 4.18 7.31 -6.59
C ILE A 3 4.51 5.99 -5.89
N ILE A 4 3.66 5.59 -4.95
CA ILE A 4 3.83 4.39 -4.15
C ILE A 4 2.68 3.46 -4.47
N THR A 5 2.98 2.23 -4.90
CA THR A 5 1.98 1.18 -5.10
C THR A 5 2.14 0.12 -4.03
N ILE A 6 1.06 -0.13 -3.29
CA ILE A 6 1.02 -1.17 -2.27
C ILE A 6 0.17 -2.30 -2.82
N GLN A 7 0.83 -3.42 -3.14
CA GLN A 7 0.15 -4.65 -3.54
C GLN A 7 -0.05 -5.54 -2.32
N MET A 8 -1.28 -5.97 -2.08
CA MET A 8 -1.62 -6.84 -0.95
C MET A 8 -2.84 -7.69 -1.25
N SER A 9 -3.07 -8.74 -0.45
CA SER A 9 -4.34 -9.45 -0.50
C SER A 9 -5.47 -8.55 -0.01
N GLU A 10 -6.66 -8.74 -0.56
CA GLU A 10 -7.89 -8.12 -0.07
C GLU A 10 -8.18 -8.41 1.42
N GLY A 11 -9.08 -7.62 2.00
CA GLY A 11 -9.56 -7.79 3.38
C GLY A 11 -9.01 -6.79 4.40
N LYS A 12 -8.33 -5.71 3.98
CA LYS A 12 -8.00 -4.60 4.89
C LYS A 12 -9.15 -3.62 5.01
N THR A 13 -9.36 -3.09 6.21
CA THR A 13 -10.40 -2.08 6.43
C THR A 13 -9.97 -0.73 5.86
N ILE A 14 -10.94 0.16 5.65
CA ILE A 14 -10.67 1.53 5.19
C ILE A 14 -9.83 2.29 6.22
N GLU A 15 -10.05 2.06 7.51
CA GLU A 15 -9.30 2.67 8.61
C GLU A 15 -7.82 2.27 8.54
N GLN A 16 -7.53 0.98 8.32
CA GLN A 16 -6.16 0.50 8.15
C GLN A 16 -5.48 1.16 6.95
N LYS A 17 -6.17 1.23 5.80
CA LYS A 17 -5.64 1.92 4.60
C LYS A 17 -5.38 3.40 4.86
N ARG A 18 -6.26 4.08 5.60
CA ARG A 18 -6.11 5.49 5.99
C ARG A 18 -4.87 5.71 6.85
N THR A 19 -4.66 4.88 7.87
CA THR A 19 -3.47 4.95 8.74
C THR A 19 -2.20 4.71 7.93
N VAL A 20 -2.17 3.69 7.09
CA VAL A 20 -1.00 3.38 6.25
C VAL A 20 -0.68 4.53 5.29
N ALA A 21 -1.69 5.11 4.64
CA ALA A 21 -1.49 6.25 3.74
C ALA A 21 -0.88 7.45 4.47
N ALA A 22 -1.35 7.76 5.69
CA ALA A 22 -0.84 8.88 6.48
C ALA A 22 0.63 8.66 6.90
N GLU A 23 0.95 7.50 7.45
CA GLU A 23 2.31 7.20 7.96
C GLU A 23 3.35 7.11 6.83
N ILE A 24 2.99 6.53 5.68
CA ILE A 24 3.89 6.49 4.51
C ILE A 24 4.12 7.89 3.95
N THR A 25 3.04 8.67 3.79
CA THR A 25 3.15 10.06 3.30
C THR A 25 4.07 10.86 4.22
N LYS A 26 3.86 10.79 5.55
CA LYS A 26 4.72 11.45 6.54
C LYS A 26 6.19 11.02 6.40
N THR A 27 6.45 9.72 6.34
CA THR A 27 7.81 9.19 6.21
C THR A 27 8.50 9.73 4.96
N ILE A 28 7.81 9.79 3.83
CA ILE A 28 8.38 10.29 2.57
C ILE A 28 8.61 11.80 2.63
N THR A 29 7.66 12.56 3.18
CA THR A 29 7.83 13.99 3.43
C THR A 29 9.09 14.25 4.28
N ASP A 30 9.21 13.55 5.42
CA ASP A 30 10.29 13.74 6.39
C ASP A 30 11.67 13.33 5.83
N THR A 31 11.73 12.28 5.00
CA THR A 31 12.99 11.73 4.49
C THR A 31 13.40 12.32 3.14
N PHE A 32 12.46 12.56 2.23
CA PHE A 32 12.76 13.04 0.88
C PHE A 32 12.58 14.56 0.75
N GLY A 33 12.02 15.24 1.76
CA GLY A 33 11.85 16.69 1.78
C GLY A 33 10.88 17.21 0.70
N VAL A 34 9.89 16.39 0.33
CA VAL A 34 8.87 16.75 -0.66
C VAL A 34 7.54 17.08 0.01
N GLU A 35 6.80 18.02 -0.55
CA GLU A 35 5.47 18.36 -0.05
C GLU A 35 4.51 17.16 -0.12
N PRO A 36 3.62 16.97 0.88
CA PRO A 36 2.63 15.89 0.88
C PRO A 36 1.75 15.85 -0.37
N SER A 37 1.46 17.01 -0.96
CA SER A 37 0.66 17.14 -2.18
C SER A 37 1.32 16.53 -3.42
N ALA A 38 2.64 16.32 -3.39
CA ALA A 38 3.39 15.71 -4.49
C ALA A 38 3.43 14.18 -4.43
N ILE A 39 2.83 13.57 -3.40
CA ILE A 39 2.87 12.13 -3.12
C ILE A 39 1.53 11.49 -3.51
N THR A 40 1.57 10.35 -4.20
CA THR A 40 0.38 9.55 -4.54
C THR A 40 0.57 8.11 -4.07
N ILE A 41 -0.41 7.57 -3.35
CA ILE A 41 -0.41 6.19 -2.87
C ILE A 41 -1.56 5.42 -3.52
N LEU A 42 -1.24 4.32 -4.19
CA LEU A 42 -2.18 3.43 -4.84
C LEU A 42 -2.24 2.11 -4.06
N PHE A 43 -3.42 1.76 -3.58
CA PHE A 43 -3.67 0.45 -2.98
C PHE A 43 -4.20 -0.50 -4.06
N HIS A 44 -3.45 -1.56 -4.33
CA HIS A 44 -3.83 -2.61 -5.27
C HIS A 44 -4.12 -3.89 -4.48
N GLU A 45 -5.41 -4.09 -4.20
CA GLU A 45 -5.90 -5.24 -3.47
C GLU A 45 -6.20 -6.37 -4.45
N LEU A 46 -5.54 -7.51 -4.24
CA LEU A 46 -5.70 -8.70 -5.05
C LEU A 46 -6.50 -9.76 -4.27
N PRO A 47 -7.46 -10.44 -4.92
CA PRO A 47 -8.03 -11.67 -4.40
C PRO A 47 -6.95 -12.68 -3.97
N ARG A 48 -7.24 -13.51 -2.97
CA ARG A 48 -6.24 -14.44 -2.40
C ARG A 48 -5.79 -15.53 -3.37
N ASP A 49 -6.65 -15.92 -4.29
CA ASP A 49 -6.36 -16.85 -5.39
C ASP A 49 -5.49 -16.21 -6.50
N ASN A 50 -5.34 -14.88 -6.50
CA ASN A 50 -4.45 -14.16 -7.40
C ASN A 50 -3.05 -13.90 -6.82
N ILE A 51 -2.75 -14.42 -5.62
CA ILE A 51 -1.43 -14.31 -4.99
C ILE A 51 -0.92 -15.70 -4.63
N ALA A 52 0.30 -16.02 -5.05
CA ALA A 52 1.02 -17.21 -4.61
C ALA A 52 2.25 -16.84 -3.79
N LYS A 53 2.51 -17.59 -2.72
CA LYS A 53 3.76 -17.48 -1.93
C LYS A 53 4.30 -18.87 -1.65
N SER A 54 5.58 -19.08 -1.92
CA SER A 54 6.25 -20.38 -1.73
C SER A 54 5.57 -21.54 -2.48
N GLY A 55 5.04 -21.26 -3.67
CA GLY A 55 4.40 -22.28 -4.53
C GLY A 55 2.98 -22.66 -4.16
N LYS A 56 2.32 -21.93 -3.25
CA LYS A 56 0.90 -22.14 -2.87
C LYS A 56 0.12 -20.84 -3.04
N LEU A 57 -1.13 -20.93 -3.50
CA LEU A 57 -2.00 -19.75 -3.51
C LEU A 57 -2.29 -19.34 -2.07
N LEU A 58 -2.56 -18.05 -1.81
CA LEU A 58 -3.00 -17.62 -0.48
C LEU A 58 -4.43 -18.10 -0.18
N SER A 59 -5.18 -18.52 -1.20
CA SER A 59 -6.46 -19.20 -1.04
C SER A 59 -6.32 -20.66 -0.58
N ASP A 60 -5.13 -21.26 -0.75
CA ASP A 60 -4.83 -22.63 -0.33
C ASP A 60 -4.32 -22.68 1.12
#